data_AF-A0A2U9TAN8-F1
#
_entry.id   AF-A0A2U9TAN8-F1
#
_cell.length_a   1.000
_cell.length_b   1.000
_cell.length_c   1.000
_cell.angle_alpha   90.00
_cell.angle_beta   90.00
_cell.angle_gamma   90.00
#
_symmetry.space_group_name_H-M   'P 1'
#
loop_
_entity.id
_entity.type
_entity.pdbx_description
1 polymer ?
#
loop_
_entity_poly.entity_id
_entity_poly.type
_entity_poly.pdbx_seq_one_letter_code
_entity_poly.pdbx_strand_id
1 'polypeptide(L)' 'MRMQPRSKWIIGLGLAAAIVAGVAVAKPLNGEMGVYLDDAGNVVGTYQVSCDGVFSYSGTRTSNSVANGHLFCNLP' A
#
# COMPACT_ATOMS: atom_id res chain seq x y z
N MET A 1 35.47 -6.78 -23.61
CA MET A 1 35.67 -6.17 -22.27
C MET A 1 35.17 -7.13 -21.19
N ARG A 2 36.06 -7.73 -20.39
CA ARG A 2 35.65 -8.51 -19.21
C ARG A 2 35.45 -7.53 -18.06
N MET A 3 34.20 -7.27 -17.67
CA MET A 3 33.89 -6.51 -16.45
C MET A 3 34.58 -7.20 -15.26
N GLN A 4 35.48 -6.50 -14.57
CA GLN A 4 36.12 -7.02 -13.36
C GLN A 4 35.06 -7.35 -12.29
N PRO A 5 35.24 -8.41 -11.48
CA PRO A 5 34.23 -8.87 -10.53
C PRO A 5 33.77 -7.76 -9.57
N ARG A 6 34.66 -6.85 -9.16
CA ARG A 6 34.33 -5.68 -8.32
C ARG A 6 33.29 -4.75 -8.96
N SER A 7 33.32 -4.55 -10.28
CA SER A 7 32.39 -3.66 -10.98
C SER A 7 30.97 -4.23 -11.02
N LYS A 8 30.84 -5.56 -11.17
CA LYS A 8 29.54 -6.26 -11.13
C LYS A 8 28.84 -6.10 -9.78
N TRP A 9 29.60 -6.18 -8.68
CA TRP A 9 29.07 -6.00 -7.33
C TRP A 9 28.59 -4.57 -7.07
N ILE A 10 29.36 -3.56 -7.52
CA ILE A 10 28.99 -2.15 -7.36
C ILE A 10 27.70 -1.82 -8.11
N ILE A 11 27.56 -2.30 -9.35
CA ILE A 11 26.34 -2.09 -10.15
C ILE A 11 25.15 -2.81 -9.51
N GLY A 12 25.34 -4.05 -9.05
CA GLY A 12 24.27 -4.81 -8.38
C GLY A 12 23.78 -4.16 -7.09
N LEU A 13 24.70 -3.65 -6.26
CA LEU A 13 24.36 -2.92 -5.04
C LEU A 13 23.69 -1.57 -5.32
N GLY A 14 24.19 -0.83 -6.33
CA GLY A 14 23.58 0.44 -6.74
C GLY A 14 22.14 0.26 -7.25
N LEU A 15 21.90 -0.78 -8.07
CA LEU A 15 20.57 -1.10 -8.55
C LEU A 15 19.64 -1.53 -7.42
N ALA A 16 20.11 -2.39 -6.50
CA ALA A 16 19.32 -2.81 -5.34
C ALA A 16 18.93 -1.61 -4.46
N ALA A 17 19.86 -0.69 -4.20
CA ALA A 17 19.57 0.54 -3.45
C ALA A 17 18.55 1.43 -4.18
N ALA A 18 18.67 1.59 -5.50
CA ALA A 18 17.73 2.37 -6.29
C ALA A 18 16.32 1.76 -6.31
N ILE A 19 16.20 0.44 -6.40
CA ILE A 19 14.91 -0.26 -6.33
C ILE A 19 14.28 -0.10 -4.95
N VAL A 20 15.05 -0.29 -3.87
CA VAL A 20 14.54 -0.11 -2.49
C VAL A 20 14.07 1.32 -2.24
N ALA A 21 14.84 2.32 -2.70
CA ALA A 21 14.44 3.72 -2.62
C ALA A 21 13.18 4.02 -3.47
N GLY A 22 13.13 3.50 -4.70
CA GLY A 22 11.98 3.67 -5.59
C GLY A 22 10.70 3.06 -5.03
N VAL A 23 10.76 1.87 -4.41
CA VAL A 23 9.60 1.22 -3.77
C VAL A 23 9.13 1.99 -2.53
N ALA A 24 10.05 2.59 -1.77
CA ALA A 24 9.68 3.41 -0.62
C ALA A 24 8.90 4.68 -1.02
N VAL A 25 9.23 5.26 -2.19
CA VAL A 25 8.54 6.43 -2.76
C VAL A 25 7.26 6.05 -3.50
N ALA A 26 7.24 4.87 -4.15
CA ALA A 26 6.10 4.38 -4.93
C ALA A 26 5.00 3.73 -4.10
N LYS A 27 5.04 3.83 -2.75
CA LYS A 27 3.88 3.48 -1.92
C LYS A 27 2.67 4.18 -2.53
N PRO A 28 1.59 3.47 -2.90
CA PRO A 28 0.39 4.13 -3.39
C PRO A 28 -0.02 5.12 -2.30
N LEU A 29 0.18 6.40 -2.57
CA LEU A 29 -0.06 7.45 -1.59
C LEU A 29 -1.55 7.54 -1.28
N ASN A 30 -2.40 6.90 -2.07
CA ASN A 30 -3.83 6.88 -1.87
C ASN A 30 -4.18 5.95 -0.71
N GLY A 31 -4.86 6.50 0.29
CA GLY A 31 -5.54 5.69 1.28
C GLY A 31 -6.65 4.85 0.65
N GLU A 32 -7.14 3.85 1.36
CA GLU A 32 -8.23 2.99 0.90
C GLU A 32 -9.42 3.15 1.84
N MET A 33 -10.64 3.00 1.34
CA MET A 33 -11.82 2.90 2.18
C MET A 33 -12.82 1.89 1.64
N GLY A 34 -13.58 1.29 2.56
CA GLY A 34 -14.57 0.30 2.19
C GLY A 34 -15.56 0.01 3.32
N VAL A 35 -16.38 -0.99 3.08
CA VAL A 35 -17.48 -1.39 3.96
C VAL A 35 -17.38 -2.87 4.33
N TYR A 36 -17.91 -3.21 5.50
CA TYR A 36 -18.16 -4.58 5.93
C TYR A 36 -19.64 -4.90 5.72
N LEU A 37 -19.91 -6.05 5.12
CA LEU A 37 -21.25 -6.55 4.82
C LEU A 37 -21.59 -7.73 5.74
N ASP A 38 -22.86 -7.86 6.11
CA ASP A 38 -23.40 -9.11 6.69
C ASP A 38 -23.67 -10.16 5.59
N ASP A 39 -24.14 -11.34 5.99
CA ASP A 39 -24.45 -12.44 5.05
C ASP A 39 -25.64 -12.14 4.13
N ALA A 40 -26.45 -11.13 4.45
CA ALA A 40 -27.55 -10.64 3.61
C ALA A 40 -27.11 -9.49 2.68
N GLY A 41 -25.85 -9.04 2.75
CA GLY A 41 -25.30 -7.96 1.93
C GLY A 41 -25.57 -6.56 2.47
N ASN A 42 -26.01 -6.42 3.73
CA ASN A 42 -26.22 -5.10 4.35
C ASN A 42 -24.91 -4.56 4.92
N VAL A 43 -24.71 -3.25 4.84
CA VAL A 43 -23.55 -2.58 5.45
C VAL A 43 -23.69 -2.56 6.97
N VAL A 44 -22.72 -3.18 7.65
CA VAL A 44 -22.64 -3.28 9.12
C VAL A 44 -21.41 -2.62 9.72
N GLY A 45 -20.50 -2.16 8.88
CA GLY A 45 -19.31 -1.44 9.30
C GLY A 45 -18.58 -0.78 8.14
N THR A 46 -17.59 0.03 8.48
CA THR A 46 -16.70 0.69 7.53
C THR A 46 -15.25 0.49 7.94
N TYR A 47 -14.36 0.55 6.96
CA TYR A 47 -12.92 0.61 7.20
C TYR A 47 -12.30 1.69 6.34
N GLN A 48 -11.17 2.21 6.81
CA GLN A 48 -10.31 3.08 6.04
C GLN A 48 -8.85 2.83 6.41
N VAL A 49 -7.99 2.95 5.41
CA VAL A 49 -6.54 3.03 5.54
C VAL A 49 -6.19 4.47 5.19
N SER A 50 -5.75 5.24 6.18
CA SER A 50 -5.32 6.62 5.97
C SER A 50 -4.09 6.69 5.06
N CYS A 51 -3.80 7.89 4.54
CA CYS A 51 -2.62 8.18 3.70
C CYS A 51 -1.28 7.78 4.36
N ASP A 52 -1.21 7.84 5.69
CA ASP A 52 -0.05 7.41 6.49
C ASP A 52 0.00 5.88 6.72
N GLY A 53 -0.93 5.12 6.13
CA GLY A 53 -1.05 3.67 6.30
C GLY A 53 -1.74 3.24 7.59
N VAL A 54 -2.39 4.16 8.31
CA VAL A 54 -3.08 3.84 9.57
C VAL A 54 -4.45 3.24 9.26
N PHE A 55 -4.68 2.01 9.73
CA PHE A 55 -5.98 1.35 9.61
C PHE A 55 -6.93 1.81 10.72
N SER A 56 -8.16 2.17 10.34
CA SER A 56 -9.25 2.42 11.27
C SER A 56 -10.55 1.81 10.75
N TYR A 57 -11.46 1.50 11.67
CA TYR A 57 -12.75 0.91 11.33
C TYR A 57 -13.83 1.41 12.28
N SER A 58 -15.09 1.31 11.84
CA SER A 58 -16.27 1.60 12.64
C SER A 58 -17.32 0.52 12.44
N GLY A 59 -18.09 0.20 13.48
CA GLY A 59 -19.10 -0.85 13.46
C GLY A 59 -18.54 -2.27 13.55
N THR A 60 -19.22 -3.22 12.91
CA THR A 60 -18.89 -4.65 12.97
C THR A 60 -17.96 -5.05 11.83
N ARG A 61 -16.84 -5.70 12.17
CA ARG A 61 -15.95 -6.30 11.18
C ARG A 61 -16.48 -7.68 10.79
N THR A 62 -16.57 -7.93 9.50
CA THR A 62 -16.96 -9.22 8.94
C THR A 62 -15.90 -9.69 7.93
N SER A 63 -15.96 -10.97 7.56
CA SER A 63 -15.12 -11.51 6.48
C SER A 63 -15.53 -11.01 5.09
N ASN A 64 -16.71 -10.40 4.98
CA ASN A 64 -17.25 -9.86 3.74
C ASN A 64 -16.95 -8.35 3.65
N SER A 65 -15.74 -7.98 3.23
CA SER A 65 -15.36 -6.58 3.03
C SER A 65 -15.32 -6.20 1.56
N VAL A 66 -15.84 -5.01 1.22
CA VAL A 66 -15.79 -4.46 -0.14
C VAL A 66 -15.09 -3.11 -0.12
N ALA A 67 -13.96 -3.02 -0.83
CA ALA A 67 -13.27 -1.76 -1.11
C ALA A 67 -14.12 -0.92 -2.06
N ASN A 68 -14.49 0.30 -1.65
CA ASN A 68 -15.40 1.18 -2.41
C ASN A 68 -14.82 2.58 -2.67
N GLY A 69 -13.59 2.86 -2.26
CA GLY A 69 -12.98 4.15 -2.55
C GLY A 69 -11.48 4.19 -2.30
N HIS A 70 -10.84 5.11 -3.02
CA HIS A 70 -9.48 5.55 -2.75
C HIS A 70 -9.54 6.97 -2.17
N LEU A 71 -8.81 7.18 -1.09
CA LEU A 71 -8.62 8.50 -0.51
C LEU A 71 -7.56 9.23 -1.34
N PHE A 72 -7.88 10.46 -1.75
CA PHE A 72 -6.89 11.35 -2.34
C PHE A 72 -6.02 11.94 -1.24
N CYS A 73 -4.76 11.58 -1.27
CA CYS A 73 -3.81 12.00 -0.27
C CYS A 73 -2.95 13.12 -0.83
N ASN A 74 -3.24 14.34 -0.39
CA ASN A 74 -2.44 15.50 -0.71
C ASN A 74 -1.25 15.57 0.26
N LEU A 75 -0.18 14.83 -0.04
CA LEU A 75 1.09 15.04 0.67
C LEU A 75 1.62 16.45 0.34
N PRO A 76 2.13 17.20 1.33
CA PRO A 76 2.76 18.51 1.12
C PRO A 76 4.05 18.42 0.31
#